data_AF-A0A5M9MF16-F1
#
_entry.id   AF-A0A5M9MF16-F1
#
_cell.length_a   1.000
_cell.length_b   1.000
_cell.length_c   1.000
_cell.angle_alpha   90.00
_cell.angle_beta   90.00
_cell.angle_gamma   90.00
#
_symmetry.space_group_name_H-M   'P 1'
#
loop_
_entity.id
_entity.type
_entity.pdbx_description
1 polymer ?
#
loop_
_entity_poly.entity_id
_entity_poly.type
_entity_poly.pdbx_seq_one_letter_code
_entity_poly.pdbx_strand_id
1 'polypeptide(L)'
;MNTYKKSPGVLGISYAPESGDKHTIDLFVDVDNSSAGKEVEKIITSSDAVKSLRHIQDGTIRQYIVPFDQPQPLRTLNTAGDTELAIFYLLPGASPQNLTDFESAFGTLKSAVESASGELYATSGWHQGKAVNPTIRVDVSAYVALVGWDSLATHQTFQTTDAFVL
;
A
#
# COMPACT_ATOMS: atom_id res chain seq x y z
N MET A 1 22.61 -10.30 22.85
CA MET A 1 22.16 -9.45 21.73
C MET A 1 21.68 -10.39 20.63
N ASN A 2 20.37 -10.46 20.37
CA ASN A 2 19.87 -11.20 19.22
C ASN A 2 20.11 -10.33 17.98
N THR A 3 21.06 -10.73 17.15
CA THR A 3 21.25 -10.17 15.81
C THR A 3 20.10 -10.67 14.94
N TYR A 4 19.09 -9.82 14.72
CA TYR A 4 18.07 -10.08 13.73
C TYR A 4 18.74 -10.15 12.36
N LYS A 5 18.83 -11.36 11.79
CA LYS A 5 19.30 -11.55 10.41
C LYS A 5 18.21 -11.03 9.47
N LYS A 6 18.62 -10.30 8.42
CA LYS A 6 17.74 -9.95 7.30
C LYS A 6 17.11 -11.24 6.77
N SER A 7 15.78 -11.32 6.72
CA SER A 7 15.12 -12.52 6.15
C SER A 7 15.57 -12.67 4.69
N PRO A 8 15.95 -13.87 4.25
CA PRO A 8 16.21 -14.13 2.83
C PRO A 8 15.03 -13.66 1.98
N GLY A 9 15.31 -12.95 0.89
CA GLY A 9 14.26 -12.46 -0.01
C GLY A 9 13.56 -11.17 0.42
N VAL A 10 13.90 -10.53 1.55
CA VAL A 10 13.51 -9.13 1.79
C VAL A 10 14.46 -8.22 1.02
N LEU A 11 13.93 -7.43 0.09
CA LEU A 11 14.70 -6.51 -0.74
C LEU A 11 14.95 -5.20 0.01
N GLY A 12 13.91 -4.66 0.64
CA GLY A 12 14.02 -3.49 1.51
C GLY A 12 12.82 -3.33 2.45
N ILE A 13 12.91 -2.33 3.32
CA ILE A 13 11.85 -1.93 4.25
C ILE A 13 11.84 -0.40 4.32
N SER A 14 10.66 0.21 4.31
CA SER A 14 10.44 1.63 4.64
C SER A 14 9.21 1.76 5.53
N TYR A 15 9.18 2.77 6.39
CA TYR A 15 8.02 3.04 7.23
C TYR A 15 7.86 4.54 7.47
N ALA A 16 6.63 4.99 7.60
CA ALA A 16 6.30 6.37 7.90
C ALA A 16 4.97 6.43 8.67
N PRO A 17 4.79 7.42 9.57
CA PRO A 17 3.46 7.74 10.06
C PRO A 17 2.59 8.29 8.92
N GLU A 18 1.28 8.05 8.97
CA GLU A 18 0.34 8.67 8.04
C GLU A 18 0.42 10.21 8.14
N SER A 19 0.33 10.91 7.01
CA SER A 19 0.38 12.36 6.99
C SER A 19 -0.77 12.95 7.80
N GLY A 20 -0.45 13.71 8.86
CA GLY A 20 -1.44 14.28 9.77
C GLY A 20 -1.92 13.35 10.89
N ASP A 21 -1.56 12.06 10.88
CA ASP A 21 -1.83 11.12 11.97
C ASP A 21 -0.57 10.36 12.41
N LYS A 22 -0.10 10.66 13.63
CA LYS A 22 1.06 9.98 14.23
C LYS A 22 0.72 8.64 14.89
N HIS A 23 -0.56 8.25 14.95
CA HIS A 23 -1.01 7.02 15.59
C HIS A 23 -1.11 5.84 14.64
N THR A 24 -1.08 6.10 13.33
CA THR A 24 -1.03 5.07 12.29
C THR A 24 0.36 5.08 11.63
N ILE A 25 0.97 3.91 11.51
CA ILE A 25 2.28 3.72 10.88
C ILE A 25 2.11 2.76 9.71
N ASP A 26 2.44 3.24 8.52
CA ASP A 26 2.55 2.41 7.33
C ASP A 26 3.93 1.80 7.23
N LEU A 27 3.96 0.50 6.95
CA LEU A 27 5.17 -0.28 6.77
C LEU A 27 5.15 -0.91 5.38
N PHE A 28 6.09 -0.49 4.54
CA PHE A 28 6.31 -1.02 3.21
C PHE A 28 7.45 -2.02 3.24
N VAL A 29 7.19 -3.25 2.80
CA VAL A 29 8.20 -4.30 2.71
C VAL A 29 8.22 -4.84 1.29
N ASP A 30 9.38 -4.70 0.64
CA ASP A 30 9.62 -5.22 -0.69
C ASP A 30 10.27 -6.59 -0.56
N VAL A 31 9.71 -7.57 -1.27
CA VAL A 31 10.08 -8.97 -1.19
C VAL A 31 10.27 -9.54 -2.58
N ASP A 32 11.29 -10.39 -2.72
CA ASP A 32 11.69 -11.01 -3.97
C ASP A 32 10.66 -12.04 -4.47
N ASN A 33 9.90 -12.65 -3.56
CA ASN A 33 8.91 -13.67 -3.90
C ASN A 33 7.86 -13.85 -2.79
N SER A 34 6.81 -14.61 -3.13
CA SER A 34 5.68 -14.88 -2.22
C SER A 34 6.06 -15.67 -0.96
N SER A 35 7.12 -16.50 -1.01
CA SER A 35 7.61 -17.22 0.17
C SER A 35 8.21 -16.24 1.19
N ALA A 36 9.04 -15.30 0.75
CA ALA A 36 9.56 -14.22 1.60
C ALA A 36 8.42 -13.34 2.14
N GLY A 37 7.40 -13.05 1.33
CA GLY A 37 6.19 -12.34 1.77
C GLY A 37 5.47 -13.03 2.94
N LYS A 38 5.30 -14.36 2.88
CA LYS A 38 4.70 -15.14 3.98
C LYS A 38 5.56 -15.17 5.24
N GLU A 39 6.89 -15.18 5.10
CA GLU A 39 7.78 -15.07 6.25
C GLU A 39 7.64 -13.70 6.93
N VAL A 40 7.59 -12.62 6.14
CA VAL A 40 7.36 -11.26 6.62
C VAL A 40 6.01 -11.16 7.33
N GLU A 41 4.93 -11.68 6.73
CA GLU A 41 3.60 -11.75 7.36
C GLU A 41 3.66 -12.41 8.74
N LYS A 42 4.33 -13.57 8.83
CA LYS A 42 4.49 -14.28 10.08
C LYS A 42 5.27 -13.45 11.11
N ILE A 43 6.35 -12.78 10.71
CA ILE A 43 7.15 -11.92 11.60
C ILE A 43 6.30 -10.75 12.11
N ILE A 44 5.57 -10.08 11.22
CA ILE A 44 4.75 -8.91 11.54
C ILE A 44 3.57 -9.28 12.45
N THR A 45 3.05 -10.49 12.39
CA THR A 45 1.89 -10.88 13.21
C THR A 45 2.23 -11.61 14.51
N SER A 46 3.36 -12.33 14.53
CA SER A 46 3.65 -13.32 15.58
C SER A 46 5.02 -13.22 16.25
N SER A 47 5.91 -12.33 15.79
CA SER A 47 7.22 -12.16 16.43
C SER A 47 7.11 -11.56 17.84
N ASP A 48 8.08 -11.89 18.70
CA ASP A 48 8.11 -11.37 20.07
C ASP A 48 8.31 -9.84 20.11
N ALA A 49 9.01 -9.28 19.10
CA ALA A 49 9.13 -7.84 18.94
C ALA A 49 7.77 -7.19 18.72
N VAL A 50 6.94 -7.70 17.80
CA VAL A 50 5.58 -7.16 17.60
C VAL A 50 4.69 -7.41 18.81
N LYS A 51 4.75 -8.60 19.42
CA LYS A 51 3.99 -8.88 20.65
C LYS A 51 4.31 -7.88 21.75
N SER A 52 5.57 -7.43 21.85
CA SER A 52 5.97 -6.41 22.82
C SER A 52 5.32 -5.04 22.55
N LEU A 53 4.91 -4.74 21.32
CA LEU A 53 4.23 -3.50 20.95
C LEU A 53 2.71 -3.55 21.16
N ARG A 54 2.11 -4.73 21.40
CA ARG A 54 0.65 -4.88 21.50
C ARG A 54 -0.01 -4.07 22.62
N HIS A 55 0.75 -3.65 23.64
CA HIS A 55 0.22 -2.82 24.72
C HIS A 55 0.03 -1.34 24.34
N ILE A 56 0.62 -0.89 23.22
CA ILE A 56 0.48 0.47 22.67
C ILE A 56 -0.23 0.50 21.31
N GLN A 57 -0.49 -0.66 20.71
CA GLN A 57 -1.19 -0.78 19.44
C GLN A 57 -2.69 -0.95 19.71
N ASP A 58 -3.52 -0.13 19.08
CA ASP A 58 -4.96 -0.36 19.00
C ASP A 58 -5.29 -1.18 17.74
N GLY A 59 -6.14 -2.18 17.89
CA GLY A 59 -6.64 -3.00 16.79
C GLY A 59 -5.68 -4.04 16.19
N THR A 60 -6.07 -4.54 15.02
CA THR A 60 -5.36 -5.57 14.26
C THR A 60 -4.51 -4.90 13.17
N ILE A 61 -3.27 -5.38 12.99
CA ILE A 61 -2.42 -4.98 11.87
C ILE A 61 -3.16 -5.31 10.56
N ARG A 62 -3.41 -4.27 9.76
CA ARG A 62 -3.97 -4.42 8.41
C ARG A 62 -2.81 -4.67 7.45
N GLN A 63 -2.83 -5.81 6.79
CA GLN A 63 -1.75 -6.20 5.88
C GLN A 63 -2.28 -6.44 4.48
N TYR A 64 -1.57 -5.90 3.49
CA TYR A 64 -1.87 -6.10 2.07
C TYR A 64 -0.62 -6.68 1.39
N ILE A 65 -0.74 -7.90 0.88
CA ILE A 65 0.25 -8.53 0.00
C ILE A 65 -0.15 -8.22 -1.43
N VAL A 66 0.64 -7.46 -2.17
CA VAL A 66 0.26 -6.91 -3.48
C VAL A 66 1.36 -7.22 -4.50
N PRO A 67 1.06 -7.97 -5.59
CA PRO A 67 1.95 -8.10 -6.73
C PRO A 67 1.73 -6.87 -7.63
N PHE A 68 2.54 -5.84 -7.41
CA PHE A 68 2.50 -4.60 -8.17
C PHE A 68 2.79 -4.85 -9.66
N ASP A 69 2.02 -4.18 -10.52
CA ASP A 69 2.17 -4.26 -11.98
C ASP A 69 3.52 -3.73 -12.48
N GLN A 70 4.05 -2.72 -11.81
CA GLN A 70 5.36 -2.12 -12.03
C GLN A 70 6.09 -2.03 -10.69
N PRO A 71 6.88 -3.06 -10.33
CA PRO A 71 7.57 -3.08 -9.05
C PRO A 71 8.47 -1.85 -8.89
N GLN A 72 8.17 -1.01 -7.91
CA GLN A 72 8.98 0.15 -7.58
C GLN A 72 9.98 -0.22 -6.49
N PRO A 73 11.30 -0.10 -6.73
CA PRO A 73 12.27 -0.35 -5.67
C PRO A 73 12.04 0.65 -4.54
N LEU A 74 12.05 0.19 -3.28
CA LEU A 74 11.79 1.06 -2.12
C LEU A 74 12.72 2.28 -1.99
N ARG A 75 13.85 2.29 -2.71
CA ARG A 75 14.71 3.46 -2.83
C ARG A 75 13.97 4.66 -3.42
N THR A 76 13.01 4.44 -4.32
CA THR A 76 12.20 5.48 -4.93
C THR A 76 11.15 6.03 -3.95
N LEU A 77 10.62 5.21 -3.03
CA LEU A 77 9.77 5.70 -1.93
C LEU A 77 10.53 6.69 -1.05
N ASN A 78 11.79 6.38 -0.74
CA ASN A 78 12.61 7.20 0.14
C ASN A 78 13.03 8.56 -0.47
N THR A 79 12.85 8.74 -1.78
CA THR A 79 13.13 10.02 -2.46
C THR A 79 11.88 10.89 -2.63
N ALA A 80 10.69 10.35 -2.37
CA ALA A 80 9.46 11.10 -2.48
C ALA A 80 9.34 12.11 -1.33
N GLY A 81 8.91 13.33 -1.65
CA GLY A 81 8.54 14.34 -0.66
C GLY A 81 7.18 14.08 -0.03
N ASP A 82 6.33 13.32 -0.72
CA ASP A 82 5.06 12.79 -0.21
C ASP A 82 4.73 11.45 -0.86
N THR A 83 4.15 10.51 -0.12
CA THR A 83 3.76 9.19 -0.62
C THR A 83 2.29 8.94 -0.27
N GLU A 84 1.49 8.69 -1.29
CA GLU A 84 0.08 8.38 -1.17
C GLU A 84 -0.14 6.87 -1.23
N LEU A 85 -0.85 6.33 -0.23
CA LEU A 85 -1.36 4.97 -0.22
C LEU A 85 -2.90 5.04 -0.35
N ALA A 86 -3.42 4.48 -1.43
CA ALA A 86 -4.86 4.38 -1.66
C ALA A 86 -5.31 2.91 -1.67
N ILE A 87 -6.35 2.60 -0.88
CA ILE A 87 -6.90 1.24 -0.78
C ILE A 87 -8.38 1.27 -1.17
N PHE A 88 -8.70 0.60 -2.27
CA PHE A 88 -10.05 0.50 -2.81
C PHE A 88 -10.66 -0.84 -2.44
N TYR A 89 -11.67 -0.82 -1.58
CA TYR A 89 -12.43 -2.02 -1.21
C TYR A 89 -13.64 -2.18 -2.12
N LEU A 90 -13.73 -3.30 -2.83
CA LEU A 90 -14.90 -3.58 -3.65
C LEU A 90 -15.99 -4.23 -2.80
N LEU A 91 -17.25 -3.91 -3.08
CA LEU A 91 -18.36 -4.45 -2.31
C LEU A 91 -18.45 -5.99 -2.41
N PRO A 92 -18.96 -6.67 -1.37
CA PRO A 92 -19.24 -8.10 -1.45
C PRO A 92 -20.13 -8.43 -2.66
N GLY A 93 -19.78 -9.48 -3.40
CA GLY A 93 -20.55 -9.91 -4.57
C GLY A 93 -20.24 -9.16 -5.87
N ALA A 94 -19.21 -8.30 -5.91
CA ALA A 94 -18.72 -7.73 -7.16
C ALA A 94 -18.47 -8.84 -8.21
N SER A 95 -19.14 -8.72 -9.35
CA SER A 95 -19.01 -9.68 -10.45
C SER A 95 -17.66 -9.51 -11.16
N PRO A 96 -17.19 -10.51 -11.94
CA PRO A 96 -16.00 -10.35 -12.77
C PRO A 96 -16.07 -9.11 -13.68
N GLN A 97 -17.25 -8.76 -14.20
CA GLN A 97 -17.42 -7.54 -14.99
C GLN A 97 -17.17 -6.27 -14.17
N ASN A 98 -17.62 -6.22 -12.91
CA ASN A 98 -17.33 -5.08 -12.05
C ASN A 98 -15.83 -4.92 -11.76
N LEU A 99 -15.08 -6.02 -11.70
CA LEU A 99 -13.62 -5.97 -11.57
C LEU A 99 -12.98 -5.37 -12.82
N THR A 100 -13.42 -5.82 -14.01
CA THR A 100 -12.95 -5.27 -15.29
C THR A 100 -13.30 -3.79 -15.45
N ASP A 101 -14.52 -3.38 -15.08
CA ASP A 101 -14.96 -1.99 -15.15
C ASP A 101 -14.12 -1.12 -14.21
N PHE A 102 -13.84 -1.61 -13.00
CA PHE A 102 -12.97 -0.95 -12.04
C PHE A 102 -11.54 -0.80 -12.60
N GLU A 103 -10.93 -1.86 -13.14
CA GLU A 103 -9.58 -1.79 -13.71
C GLU A 103 -9.50 -0.81 -14.89
N SER A 104 -10.54 -0.77 -15.73
CA SER A 104 -10.60 0.17 -16.86
C SER A 104 -10.68 1.62 -16.39
N ALA A 105 -11.54 1.91 -15.40
CA ALA A 105 -11.66 3.25 -14.83
C ALA A 105 -10.38 3.65 -14.09
N PHE A 106 -9.82 2.74 -13.29
CA PHE A 106 -8.58 2.95 -12.56
C PHE A 106 -7.41 3.16 -13.52
N GLY A 107 -7.35 2.47 -14.67
CA GLY A 107 -6.33 2.69 -15.69
C GLY A 107 -6.31 4.13 -16.20
N THR A 108 -7.47 4.77 -16.34
CA THR A 108 -7.58 6.18 -16.74
C THR A 108 -7.05 7.11 -15.65
N LEU A 109 -7.41 6.85 -14.38
CA LEU A 109 -6.87 7.59 -13.24
C LEU A 109 -5.34 7.43 -13.15
N LYS A 110 -4.85 6.20 -13.27
CA LYS A 110 -3.42 5.88 -13.24
C LYS A 110 -2.66 6.64 -14.33
N SER A 111 -3.15 6.64 -15.57
CA SER A 111 -2.50 7.39 -16.65
C SER A 111 -2.49 8.91 -16.42
N ALA A 112 -3.52 9.45 -15.76
CA ALA A 112 -3.53 10.86 -15.38
C ALA A 112 -2.50 11.17 -14.29
N VAL A 113 -2.36 10.30 -13.29
CA VAL A 113 -1.32 10.40 -12.25
C VAL A 113 0.08 10.30 -12.85
N GLU A 114 0.35 9.29 -13.69
CA GLU A 114 1.64 9.09 -14.38
C GLU A 114 2.00 10.28 -15.31
N SER A 115 1.00 11.08 -15.71
CA SER A 115 1.21 12.28 -16.52
C SER A 115 1.29 13.58 -15.69
N ALA A 116 1.08 13.50 -14.37
CA ALA A 116 1.05 14.65 -13.49
C ALA A 116 2.45 15.21 -13.24
N SER A 117 2.55 16.54 -13.15
CA SER A 117 3.82 17.17 -12.80
C SER A 117 4.18 16.87 -11.33
N GLY A 118 5.43 16.45 -11.10
CA GLY A 118 5.93 16.10 -9.77
C GLY A 118 5.64 14.66 -9.35
N GLU A 119 5.00 13.86 -10.21
CA GLU A 119 4.95 12.40 -10.03
C GLU A 119 6.35 11.80 -10.17
N LEU A 120 6.66 10.84 -9.30
CA LEU A 120 7.92 10.09 -9.28
C LEU A 120 7.72 8.61 -9.58
N TYR A 121 6.60 8.06 -9.13
CA TYR A 121 6.16 6.71 -9.43
C TYR A 121 4.66 6.54 -9.15
N ALA A 122 4.03 5.65 -9.91
CA ALA A 122 2.66 5.19 -9.68
C ALA A 122 2.60 3.69 -9.97
N THR A 123 2.21 2.91 -8.97
CA THR A 123 2.00 1.47 -9.15
C THR A 123 0.78 1.00 -8.39
N SER A 124 0.18 -0.08 -8.88
CA SER A 124 -1.01 -0.63 -8.26
C SER A 124 -1.13 -2.13 -8.48
N GLY A 125 -2.02 -2.75 -7.71
CA GLY A 125 -2.28 -4.18 -7.84
C GLY A 125 -3.37 -4.68 -6.91
N TRP A 126 -3.86 -5.87 -7.22
CA TRP A 126 -4.80 -6.58 -6.37
C TRP A 126 -4.11 -7.16 -5.15
N HIS A 127 -4.70 -6.96 -3.97
CA HIS A 127 -4.30 -7.70 -2.81
C HIS A 127 -4.52 -9.21 -3.02
N GLN A 128 -3.51 -10.01 -2.71
CA GLN A 128 -3.61 -11.46 -2.68
C GLN A 128 -4.48 -11.92 -1.51
N GLY A 129 -5.67 -12.44 -1.82
CA GLY A 129 -6.62 -12.93 -0.82
C GLY A 129 -7.78 -11.97 -0.60
N LYS A 130 -8.28 -11.91 0.63
CA LYS A 130 -9.36 -11.01 1.03
C LYS A 130 -8.85 -10.08 2.12
N ALA A 131 -9.25 -8.81 2.03
CA ALA A 131 -9.04 -7.83 3.08
C ALA A 131 -10.34 -7.57 3.83
N VAL A 132 -10.24 -7.32 5.13
CA VAL A 132 -11.39 -6.89 5.93
C VAL A 132 -11.66 -5.41 5.64
N ASN A 133 -12.81 -5.10 5.05
CA ASN A 133 -13.22 -3.71 4.86
C ASN A 133 -13.45 -3.04 6.22
N PRO A 134 -12.81 -1.90 6.52
CA PRO A 134 -12.91 -1.25 7.84
C PRO A 134 -14.29 -0.66 8.12
N THR A 135 -15.09 -0.37 7.10
CA THR A 135 -16.42 0.23 7.26
C THR A 135 -17.49 -0.84 7.52
N ILE A 136 -17.53 -1.87 6.67
CA ILE A 136 -18.59 -2.91 6.72
C ILE A 136 -18.15 -4.20 7.42
N ARG A 137 -16.89 -4.31 7.84
CA ARG A 137 -16.33 -5.43 8.63
C ARG A 137 -16.51 -6.82 7.99
N VAL A 138 -16.44 -6.90 6.67
CA VAL A 138 -16.50 -8.16 5.91
C VAL A 138 -15.30 -8.30 4.97
N ASP A 139 -14.99 -9.55 4.64
CA ASP A 139 -13.93 -9.92 3.71
C ASP A 139 -14.32 -9.55 2.27
N VAL A 140 -13.46 -8.76 1.64
CA VAL A 140 -13.67 -8.25 0.28
C VAL A 140 -12.38 -8.28 -0.54
N SER A 141 -12.52 -8.13 -1.86
CA SER A 141 -11.37 -7.85 -2.72
C SER A 141 -10.91 -6.40 -2.48
N ALA A 142 -9.60 -6.20 -2.41
CA ALA A 142 -9.00 -4.89 -2.26
C ALA A 142 -7.98 -4.63 -3.37
N TYR A 143 -8.01 -3.44 -3.93
CA TYR A 143 -7.01 -2.92 -4.85
C TYR A 143 -6.18 -1.87 -4.13
N VAL A 144 -4.86 -1.94 -4.27
CA VAL A 144 -3.93 -1.03 -3.58
C VAL A 144 -3.16 -0.26 -4.63
N ALA A 145 -3.07 1.05 -4.45
CA ALA A 145 -2.26 1.94 -5.26
C ALA A 145 -1.27 2.69 -4.38
N LEU A 146 -0.07 2.90 -4.91
CA LEU A 146 1.01 3.63 -4.28
C LEU A 146 1.55 4.65 -5.25
N VAL A 147 1.53 5.92 -4.85
CA VAL A 147 1.95 7.06 -5.69
C VAL A 147 2.97 7.90 -4.92
N GLY A 148 4.05 8.25 -5.59
CA GLY A 148 5.09 9.12 -5.04
C GLY A 148 5.09 10.47 -5.70
N TRP A 149 5.15 11.51 -4.89
CA TRP A 149 5.22 12.90 -5.31
C TRP A 149 6.54 13.51 -4.85
N ASP A 150 7.09 14.43 -5.64
CA ASP A 150 8.29 15.19 -5.28
C ASP A 150 8.09 16.09 -4.05
N SER A 151 6.83 16.46 -3.77
CA SER A 151 6.44 17.31 -2.66
C SER A 151 4.95 17.18 -2.36
N LEU A 152 4.56 17.51 -1.12
CA LEU A 152 3.16 17.59 -0.74
C LEU A 152 2.38 18.64 -1.59
N ALA A 153 3.05 19.70 -2.03
CA ALA A 153 2.40 20.78 -2.79
C ALA A 153 1.99 20.34 -4.20
N THR A 154 2.82 19.53 -4.89
CA THR A 154 2.49 18.98 -6.21
C THR A 154 1.36 17.97 -6.11
N HIS A 155 1.40 17.09 -5.09
CA HIS A 155 0.30 16.18 -4.79
C HIS A 155 -1.02 16.92 -4.58
N GLN A 156 -1.05 17.92 -3.68
CA GLN A 156 -2.25 18.72 -3.42
C GLN A 156 -2.75 19.45 -4.67
N THR A 157 -1.86 19.89 -5.54
CA THR A 157 -2.25 20.52 -6.81
C THR A 157 -2.95 19.52 -7.73
N PHE A 158 -2.41 18.32 -7.87
CA PHE A 158 -3.02 17.25 -8.68
C PHE A 158 -4.44 16.91 -8.20
N GLN A 159 -4.65 16.85 -6.88
CA GLN A 159 -5.97 16.58 -6.28
C GLN A 159 -7.05 17.63 -6.61
N THR A 160 -6.67 18.81 -7.11
CA THR A 160 -7.62 19.85 -7.56
C THR A 160 -7.97 19.77 -9.04
N THR A 161 -7.36 18.86 -9.79
CA THR A 161 -7.58 18.72 -11.23
C THR A 161 -8.84 17.91 -11.54
N ASP A 162 -9.44 18.16 -12.69
CA ASP A 162 -10.60 17.38 -13.18
C ASP A 162 -10.29 15.89 -13.29
N ALA A 163 -9.02 15.49 -13.45
CA ALA A 163 -8.63 14.09 -13.48
C ALA A 163 -8.85 13.36 -12.14
N PHE A 164 -8.92 14.08 -11.01
CA PHE A 164 -9.09 13.52 -9.68
C PHE A 164 -10.51 13.72 -9.10
N VAL A 165 -11.24 14.74 -9.56
CA VAL A 165 -12.49 15.21 -8.92
C VAL A 165 -13.77 14.70 -9.61
N LEU A 166 -13.67 13.94 -10.72
CA LEU A 166 -14.82 13.44 -11.48
C LEU A 166 -15.59 12.29 -10.80
#